data_AF-A0A537WV34-F1
#
_entry.id   AF-A0A537WV34-F1
#
_cell.length_a   1.000
_cell.length_b   1.000
_cell.length_c   1.000
_cell.angle_alpha   90.00
_cell.angle_beta   90.00
_cell.angle_gamma   90.00
#
_symmetry.space_group_name_H-M   'P 1'
#
loop_
_entity.id
_entity.type
_entity.pdbx_description
1 polymer ?
#
loop_
_entity_poly.entity_id
_entity_poly.type
_entity_poly.pdbx_seq_one_letter_code
_entity_poly.pdbx_strand_id
1 'polypeptide(L)'
;MRVRSSCPELPVERVRRALSGLPEAQRYAIEVKPLRYRQRPHLSAWTDFSERTITLQVPEPFLPFGEVVPYGARRRPGKGLKFIWLTEGITFRTEREVLRFLYLHEWMHWYLRERLGKRSAAETACDRFALRNYRRRIVTEDDADAALIRRTTA
;
A
#
# COMPACT_ATOMS: atom_id res chain seq x y z
N MET A 1 -9.23 -14.02 4.40
CA MET A 1 -9.55 -12.57 4.37
C MET A 1 -11.06 -12.29 4.37
N ARG A 2 -11.56 -11.51 5.34
CA ARG A 2 -12.95 -11.02 5.38
C ARG A 2 -13.06 -9.72 4.56
N VAL A 3 -13.84 -9.72 3.49
CA VAL A 3 -13.92 -8.60 2.53
C VAL A 3 -15.36 -8.08 2.43
N ARG A 4 -15.51 -6.76 2.41
CA ARG A 4 -16.73 -6.03 2.06
C ARG A 4 -16.41 -5.03 0.95
N SER A 5 -17.33 -4.83 0.02
CA SER A 5 -17.18 -3.84 -1.05
C SER A 5 -18.49 -3.10 -1.26
N SER A 6 -18.41 -1.78 -1.35
CA SER A 6 -19.52 -0.91 -1.79
C SER A 6 -19.32 -0.37 -3.21
N CYS A 7 -18.28 -0.81 -3.92
CA CYS A 7 -18.03 -0.43 -5.32
C CYS A 7 -18.77 -1.39 -6.28
N PRO A 8 -19.67 -0.90 -7.15
CA PRO A 8 -20.38 -1.75 -8.11
C PRO A 8 -19.47 -2.55 -9.04
N GLU A 9 -18.41 -1.90 -9.55
CA GLU A 9 -17.44 -2.52 -10.49
C GLU A 9 -16.48 -3.52 -9.82
N LEU A 10 -16.44 -3.53 -8.48
CA LEU A 10 -15.57 -4.39 -7.69
C LEU A 10 -16.39 -5.22 -6.68
N PRO A 11 -17.18 -6.20 -7.16
CA PRO A 11 -17.85 -7.12 -6.26
C PRO A 11 -16.83 -7.90 -5.43
N VAL A 12 -17.28 -8.43 -4.28
CA VAL A 12 -16.42 -9.10 -3.28
C VAL A 12 -15.52 -10.18 -3.91
N GLU A 13 -16.01 -10.96 -4.87
CA GLU A 13 -15.21 -12.00 -5.55
C GLU A 13 -14.10 -11.43 -6.43
N ARG A 14 -14.32 -10.29 -7.08
CA ARG A 14 -13.29 -9.59 -7.86
C ARG A 14 -12.21 -9.02 -6.94
N VAL A 15 -12.60 -8.48 -5.77
CA VAL A 15 -11.66 -8.01 -4.75
C VAL A 15 -10.84 -9.18 -4.19
N ARG A 16 -11.48 -10.30 -3.80
CA ARG A 16 -10.78 -11.50 -3.31
C ARG A 16 -9.77 -12.02 -4.33
N ARG A 17 -10.15 -12.07 -5.61
CA ARG A 17 -9.25 -12.45 -6.70
C ARG A 17 -8.11 -11.45 -6.87
N ALA A 18 -8.40 -10.15 -6.80
CA ALA A 18 -7.39 -9.10 -6.90
C ALA A 18 -6.35 -9.19 -5.77
N LEU A 19 -6.77 -9.53 -4.55
CA LEU A 19 -5.90 -9.64 -3.37
C LEU A 19 -5.34 -11.05 -3.15
N SER A 20 -5.71 -12.03 -3.99
CA SER A 20 -5.19 -13.39 -3.91
C SER A 20 -3.65 -13.40 -3.98
N GLY A 21 -3.04 -14.27 -3.16
CA GLY A 21 -1.59 -14.41 -3.03
C GLY A 21 -0.91 -13.33 -2.19
N LEU A 22 -1.66 -12.41 -1.56
CA LEU A 22 -1.13 -11.44 -0.61
C LEU A 22 -1.20 -11.98 0.83
N PRO A 23 -0.31 -11.54 1.72
CA PRO A 23 -0.34 -11.94 3.12
C PRO A 23 -1.63 -11.42 3.79
N GLU A 24 -2.17 -12.16 4.75
CA GLU A 24 -3.41 -11.79 5.44
C GLU A 24 -3.15 -10.98 6.71
N ALA A 25 -3.77 -9.81 6.82
CA ALA A 25 -3.90 -9.07 8.08
C ALA A 25 -4.90 -9.81 8.99
N GLN A 26 -4.39 -10.70 9.83
CA GLN A 26 -5.22 -11.57 10.66
C GLN A 26 -6.18 -10.76 11.54
N ARG A 27 -7.44 -11.19 11.61
CA ARG A 27 -8.54 -10.57 12.39
C ARG A 27 -9.02 -9.20 11.88
N TYR A 28 -8.53 -8.71 10.74
CA TYR A 28 -8.98 -7.46 10.15
C TYR A 28 -10.00 -7.71 9.02
N ALA A 29 -11.01 -6.83 8.92
CA ALA A 29 -11.83 -6.70 7.71
C ALA A 29 -11.09 -5.87 6.65
N ILE A 30 -11.39 -6.15 5.39
CA ILE A 30 -11.04 -5.29 4.27
C ILE A 30 -12.33 -4.65 3.76
N GLU A 31 -12.38 -3.32 3.76
CA GLU A 31 -13.50 -2.56 3.21
C GLU A 31 -13.05 -1.82 1.95
N VAL A 32 -13.69 -2.13 0.82
CA VAL A 32 -13.44 -1.44 -0.45
C VAL A 32 -14.55 -0.42 -0.69
N LYS A 33 -14.16 0.85 -0.84
CA LYS A 33 -15.09 1.97 -1.02
C LYS A 33 -14.73 2.77 -2.29
N PRO A 34 -15.70 3.44 -2.93
CA PRO A 34 -15.38 4.30 -4.05
C PRO A 34 -14.67 5.57 -3.57
N LEU A 35 -13.67 6.01 -4.33
CA LEU A 35 -13.03 7.30 -4.19
C LEU A 35 -13.53 8.23 -5.29
N ARG A 36 -14.45 9.13 -4.93
CA ARG A 36 -14.85 10.20 -5.85
C ARG A 36 -13.82 11.33 -5.79
N TYR A 37 -13.36 11.78 -6.96
CA TYR A 37 -12.34 12.81 -7.06
C TYR A 37 -12.80 13.96 -7.97
N ARG A 38 -12.35 15.18 -7.67
CA ARG A 38 -12.68 16.38 -8.46
C ARG A 38 -11.64 16.72 -9.52
N GLN A 39 -10.36 16.60 -9.16
CA GLN A 39 -9.24 17.00 -10.03
C GLN A 39 -8.63 15.80 -10.76
N ARG A 40 -8.17 14.81 -10.01
CA ARG A 40 -7.56 13.59 -10.56
C ARG A 40 -7.72 12.40 -9.61
N PRO A 41 -7.72 11.17 -10.15
CA PRO A 41 -7.59 9.97 -9.32
C PRO A 41 -6.33 10.05 -8.46
N HIS A 42 -6.38 9.47 -7.27
CA HIS A 42 -5.24 9.36 -6.37
C HIS A 42 -5.39 8.14 -5.45
N LEU A 43 -4.33 7.82 -4.72
CA LEU A 43 -4.34 6.75 -3.73
C LEU A 43 -4.94 7.25 -2.40
N SER A 44 -5.85 6.46 -1.82
CA SER A 44 -6.42 6.72 -0.49
C SER A 44 -6.77 5.41 0.20
N ALA A 45 -6.13 5.15 1.34
CA ALA A 45 -6.40 4.02 2.21
C ALA A 45 -6.00 4.37 3.65
N TRP A 46 -6.50 3.58 4.60
CA TRP A 46 -6.09 3.67 5.99
C TRP A 46 -6.43 2.38 6.75
N THR A 47 -5.71 2.17 7.84
CA THR A 47 -5.96 1.09 8.79
C THR A 47 -6.53 1.66 10.10
N ASP A 48 -7.74 1.23 10.44
CA ASP A 48 -8.32 1.44 11.76
C ASP A 48 -7.99 0.23 12.65
N PHE A 49 -7.09 0.43 13.60
CA PHE A 49 -6.65 -0.62 14.52
C PHE A 49 -7.66 -0.91 15.63
N SER A 50 -8.53 0.06 15.97
CA SER A 50 -9.57 -0.11 16.99
C SER A 50 -10.71 -0.95 16.42
N GLU A 51 -11.18 -0.60 15.23
CA GLU A 51 -12.25 -1.29 14.50
C GLU A 51 -11.76 -2.52 13.72
N ARG A 52 -10.45 -2.78 13.74
CA ARG A 52 -9.77 -3.87 13.01
C ARG A 52 -10.20 -3.92 11.54
N THR A 53 -10.02 -2.80 10.86
CA THR A 53 -10.47 -2.63 9.47
C THR A 53 -9.39 -1.94 8.64
N ILE A 54 -9.14 -2.46 7.45
CA ILE A 54 -8.35 -1.82 6.41
C ILE A 54 -9.31 -1.30 5.35
N THR A 55 -9.37 0.02 5.18
CA THR A 55 -10.20 0.65 4.15
C THR A 55 -9.36 0.98 2.93
N LEU A 56 -9.78 0.51 1.75
CA LEU A 56 -9.16 0.78 0.46
C LEU A 56 -10.14 1.59 -0.38
N GLN A 57 -9.79 2.82 -0.75
CA GLN A 57 -10.62 3.60 -1.66
C GLN A 57 -10.10 3.50 -3.09
N VAL A 58 -10.97 3.07 -4.01
CA VAL A 58 -10.63 2.92 -5.43
C VAL A 58 -11.29 4.04 -6.24
N PRO A 59 -10.54 4.76 -7.09
CA PRO A 59 -11.09 5.81 -7.95
C PRO A 59 -12.34 5.39 -8.72
N GLU A 60 -13.39 6.20 -8.64
CA GLU A 60 -14.65 6.01 -9.36
C GLU A 60 -15.08 7.31 -10.07
N PRO A 61 -15.22 7.32 -11.41
CA PRO A 61 -14.91 6.22 -12.33
C PRO A 61 -13.41 5.89 -12.33
N PHE A 62 -13.06 4.66 -12.68
CA PHE A 62 -11.64 4.30 -12.79
C PHE A 62 -11.08 4.80 -14.13
N LEU A 63 -10.05 5.65 -14.05
CA LEU A 63 -9.23 6.06 -15.19
C LEU A 63 -7.76 5.81 -14.84
N PRO A 64 -6.93 5.30 -15.77
CA PRO A 64 -5.50 5.15 -15.52
C PRO A 64 -4.85 6.45 -15.09
N PHE A 65 -4.01 6.41 -14.05
CA PHE A 65 -3.40 7.59 -13.47
C PHE A 65 -1.99 7.33 -12.97
N GLY A 66 -1.19 8.39 -12.91
CA GLY A 66 0.17 8.37 -12.40
C GLY A 66 0.25 8.85 -10.96
N GLU A 67 1.15 8.25 -10.18
CA GLU A 67 1.52 8.68 -8.83
C GLU A 67 3.03 8.71 -8.65
N VAL A 68 3.50 9.61 -7.79
CA VAL A 68 4.92 9.69 -7.39
C VAL A 68 5.05 9.13 -6.00
N VAL A 69 5.64 7.94 -5.88
CA VAL A 69 5.73 7.20 -4.62
C VAL A 69 7.12 7.36 -4.01
N PRO A 70 7.24 7.91 -2.78
CA PRO A 70 8.52 7.99 -2.08
C PRO A 70 8.90 6.64 -1.48
N TYR A 71 9.95 6.01 -1.98
CA TYR A 71 10.41 4.70 -1.49
C TYR A 71 11.67 4.78 -0.62
N GLY A 72 12.30 5.95 -0.50
CA GLY A 72 13.52 6.09 0.27
C GLY A 72 13.90 7.54 0.55
N ALA A 73 14.93 7.70 1.37
CA ALA A 73 15.62 8.97 1.54
C ALA A 73 17.11 8.70 1.60
N ARG A 74 17.89 9.50 0.86
CA ARG A 74 19.35 9.45 0.87
C ARG A 74 19.89 10.73 1.49
N ARG A 75 20.86 10.62 2.39
CA ARG A 75 21.57 11.78 2.90
C ARG A 75 22.40 12.41 1.78
N ARG A 76 22.29 13.72 1.59
CA ARG A 76 23.12 14.46 0.66
C ARG A 76 24.52 14.66 1.28
N PRO A 77 25.61 14.36 0.56
CA PRO A 77 26.95 14.70 1.01
C PRO A 77 27.10 16.21 1.19
N GLY A 78 27.73 16.67 2.29
CA GLY A 78 28.00 18.08 2.55
C GLY A 78 27.80 18.52 4.01
N LYS A 79 28.03 19.81 4.29
CA LYS A 79 27.79 20.42 5.61
C LYS A 79 26.27 20.47 5.89
N GLY A 80 25.84 19.86 7.00
CA GLY A 80 24.45 19.83 7.46
C GLY A 80 23.71 18.50 7.25
N LEU A 81 22.59 18.32 7.97
CA LEU A 81 21.68 17.18 7.81
C LEU A 81 20.66 17.49 6.71
N LYS A 82 21.02 17.22 5.45
CA LYS A 82 20.12 17.36 4.29
C LYS A 82 19.80 15.99 3.69
N PHE A 83 18.54 15.75 3.39
CA PHE A 83 18.05 14.52 2.77
C PHE A 83 17.44 14.81 1.40
N ILE A 84 17.57 13.84 0.49
CA ILE A 84 16.91 13.82 -0.81
C ILE A 84 15.96 12.62 -0.80
N TRP A 85 14.70 12.86 -1.11
CA TRP A 85 13.71 11.80 -1.28
C TRP A 85 14.01 11.00 -2.55
N LEU A 86 14.00 9.68 -2.42
CA LEU A 86 14.04 8.76 -3.54
C LEU A 86 12.59 8.42 -3.89
N THR A 87 12.18 8.78 -5.09
CA THR A 87 10.81 8.62 -5.57
C THR A 87 10.78 7.79 -6.85
N GLU A 88 9.65 7.13 -7.10
CA GLU A 88 9.37 6.41 -8.34
C GLU A 88 8.02 6.87 -8.89
N GLY A 89 7.99 7.24 -10.18
CA GLY A 89 6.74 7.53 -10.88
C GLY A 89 6.13 6.23 -11.40
N ILE A 90 4.94 5.90 -10.94
CA ILE A 90 4.20 4.70 -11.38
C ILE A 90 2.89 5.07 -12.02
N THR A 91 2.44 4.25 -12.96
CA THR A 91 1.11 4.36 -13.57
C THR A 91 0.26 3.16 -13.19
N PHE A 92 -0.87 3.42 -12.54
CA PHE A 92 -1.93 2.46 -12.29
C PHE A 92 -2.84 2.39 -13.51
N ARG A 93 -2.91 1.20 -14.11
CA ARG A 93 -3.70 0.91 -15.32
C ARG A 93 -4.98 0.15 -15.02
N THR A 94 -5.08 -0.47 -13.85
CA THR A 94 -6.24 -1.28 -13.45
C THR A 94 -6.58 -1.07 -11.98
N GLU A 95 -7.84 -1.31 -11.62
CA GLU A 95 -8.29 -1.30 -10.22
C GLU A 95 -7.55 -2.34 -9.39
N ARG A 96 -7.15 -3.47 -10.00
CA ARG A 96 -6.35 -4.50 -9.34
C ARG A 96 -5.02 -3.95 -8.86
N GLU A 97 -4.34 -3.15 -9.67
CA GLU A 97 -3.05 -2.56 -9.27
C GLU A 97 -3.24 -1.61 -8.08
N VAL A 98 -4.28 -0.77 -8.09
CA VAL A 98 -4.62 0.13 -6.98
C VAL A 98 -4.95 -0.66 -5.71
N LEU A 99 -5.86 -1.65 -5.80
CA LEU A 99 -6.24 -2.48 -4.66
C LEU A 99 -5.04 -3.15 -4.01
N ARG A 100 -4.15 -3.75 -4.82
CA ARG A 100 -2.97 -4.45 -4.31
C ARG A 100 -1.97 -3.48 -3.71
N PHE A 101 -1.76 -2.32 -4.33
CA PHE A 101 -0.84 -1.31 -3.80
C PHE A 101 -1.32 -0.79 -2.44
N LEU A 102 -2.58 -0.31 -2.38
CA LEU A 102 -3.18 0.19 -1.15
C LEU A 102 -3.20 -0.89 -0.06
N TYR A 103 -3.60 -2.11 -0.41
CA TYR A 103 -3.62 -3.20 0.56
C TYR A 103 -2.24 -3.50 1.12
N LEU A 104 -1.20 -3.58 0.27
CA LEU A 104 0.15 -3.87 0.73
C LEU A 104 0.72 -2.74 1.60
N HIS A 105 0.42 -1.48 1.27
CA HIS A 105 0.81 -0.34 2.08
C HIS A 105 0.19 -0.45 3.49
N GLU A 106 -1.13 -0.63 3.57
CA GLU A 106 -1.84 -0.75 4.84
C GLU A 106 -1.50 -2.04 5.60
N TRP A 107 -1.31 -3.15 4.89
CA TRP A 107 -0.86 -4.40 5.50
C TRP A 107 0.52 -4.22 6.14
N MET A 108 1.40 -3.41 5.57
CA MET A 108 2.71 -3.13 6.18
C MET A 108 2.57 -2.31 7.47
N HIS A 109 1.64 -1.35 7.52
CA HIS A 109 1.28 -0.65 8.77
C HIS A 109 0.77 -1.63 9.82
N TRP A 110 -0.10 -2.55 9.43
CA TRP A 110 -0.57 -3.63 10.28
C TRP A 110 0.58 -4.53 10.76
N TYR A 111 1.45 -4.99 9.86
CA TYR A 111 2.57 -5.88 10.17
C TYR A 111 3.54 -5.24 11.18
N LEU A 112 3.91 -3.97 10.95
CA LEU A 112 4.75 -3.21 11.86
C LEU A 112 4.16 -3.13 13.28
N ARG A 113 2.86 -2.86 13.40
CA ARG A 113 2.21 -2.68 14.69
C ARG A 113 1.87 -3.98 15.39
N GLU A 114 1.18 -4.88 14.69
CA GLU A 114 0.57 -6.08 15.27
C GLU A 114 1.54 -7.26 15.34
N ARG A 115 2.46 -7.39 14.36
CA ARG A 115 3.42 -8.50 14.33
C ARG A 115 4.75 -8.12 14.97
N LEU A 116 5.24 -6.90 14.75
CA LEU A 116 6.54 -6.45 15.27
C LEU A 116 6.47 -5.55 16.51
N GLY A 117 5.27 -5.12 16.95
CA GLY A 117 5.12 -4.23 18.11
C GLY A 117 5.73 -2.83 17.93
N LYS A 118 5.98 -2.41 16.68
CA LYS A 118 6.57 -1.10 16.33
C LYS A 118 5.48 -0.06 16.07
N ARG A 119 5.87 1.21 15.96
CA ARG A 119 4.96 2.26 15.48
C ARG A 119 4.63 2.02 14.00
N SER A 120 3.35 2.20 13.63
CA SER A 120 2.83 2.12 12.26
C SER A 120 3.10 3.40 11.45
N ALA A 121 4.26 4.02 11.59
CA ALA A 121 4.56 5.35 11.04
C ALA A 121 5.76 5.34 10.07
N ALA A 122 6.13 4.16 9.57
CA ALA A 122 7.24 4.01 8.64
C ALA A 122 6.78 4.13 7.19
N GLU A 123 6.13 5.25 6.83
CA GLU A 123 5.50 5.47 5.51
C GLU A 123 6.40 5.08 4.35
N THR A 124 7.65 5.55 4.36
CA THR A 124 8.62 5.24 3.29
C THR A 124 8.94 3.74 3.17
N ALA A 125 8.87 2.98 4.26
CA ALA A 125 9.04 1.52 4.22
C ALA A 125 7.76 0.82 3.71
N CYS A 126 6.58 1.31 4.11
CA CYS A 126 5.28 0.84 3.62
C CYS A 126 5.13 1.08 2.11
N ASP A 127 5.44 2.29 1.64
CA ASP A 127 5.48 2.65 0.23
C ASP A 127 6.46 1.79 -0.56
N ARG A 128 7.69 1.62 -0.04
CA ARG A 128 8.69 0.74 -0.67
C ARG A 128 8.20 -0.70 -0.78
N PHE A 129 7.56 -1.23 0.26
CA PHE A 129 7.01 -2.58 0.26
C PHE A 129 5.89 -2.71 -0.77
N ALA A 130 4.93 -1.78 -0.79
CA ALA A 130 3.84 -1.78 -1.76
C ALA A 130 4.35 -1.66 -3.20
N LEU A 131 5.23 -0.69 -3.45
CA LEU A 131 5.83 -0.40 -4.76
C LEU A 131 6.53 -1.61 -5.37
N ARG A 132 7.31 -2.35 -4.56
CA ARG A 132 8.03 -3.54 -5.04
C ARG A 132 7.12 -4.74 -5.32
N ASN A 133 5.94 -4.79 -4.73
CA ASN A 133 5.18 -6.04 -4.62
C ASN A 133 3.77 -6.02 -5.25
N TYR A 134 3.16 -4.85 -5.52
CA TYR A 134 1.76 -4.78 -5.96
C TYR A 134 1.45 -5.54 -7.25
N ARG A 135 2.44 -5.72 -8.14
CA ARG A 135 2.31 -6.50 -9.38
C ARG A 135 2.60 -7.99 -9.24
N ARG A 136 3.31 -8.41 -8.18
CA ARG A 136 3.69 -9.82 -7.99
C ARG A 136 2.45 -10.68 -7.78
N ARG A 137 2.54 -11.99 -8.05
CA ARG A 137 1.45 -12.95 -7.80
C ARG A 137 1.36 -13.34 -6.33
N ILE A 138 2.52 -13.64 -5.73
CA ILE A 138 2.66 -14.06 -4.34
C ILE A 138 3.56 -13.06 -3.62
N VAL A 139 3.14 -12.64 -2.44
CA VAL A 139 3.86 -11.77 -1.52
C VAL A 139 3.80 -12.41 -0.14
N THR A 140 4.91 -12.35 0.60
CA THR A 140 5.11 -13.03 1.88
C THR A 140 5.63 -12.08 2.95
N GLU A 141 5.71 -12.54 4.20
CA GLU A 141 6.33 -11.75 5.28
C GLU A 141 7.83 -11.52 5.02
N ASP A 142 8.54 -12.43 4.32
CA ASP A 142 9.95 -12.24 3.93
C ASP A 142 10.14 -11.02 3.03
N ASP A 143 9.16 -10.72 2.17
CA ASP A 143 9.19 -9.53 1.32
C ASP A 143 9.03 -8.24 2.15
N ALA A 144 8.33 -8.33 3.29
CA ALA A 144 8.17 -7.24 4.24
C ALA A 144 9.47 -6.97 5.00
N ASP A 145 10.12 -8.04 5.49
CA ASP A 145 11.43 -7.95 6.14
C ASP A 145 12.48 -7.36 5.20
N ALA A 146 12.49 -7.80 3.93
CA ALA A 146 13.36 -7.23 2.91
C ALA A 146 13.12 -5.73 2.63
N ALA A 147 11.90 -5.24 2.86
CA ALA A 147 11.58 -3.82 2.73
C ALA A 147 12.07 -2.99 3.93
N LEU A 148 12.21 -3.60 5.12
CA LEU A 148 12.75 -2.97 6.32
C LEU A 148 14.26 -2.83 6.29
N ILE A 149 14.97 -3.73 5.60
CA ILE A 149 16.42 -3.64 5.43
C ILE A 149 16.73 -2.35 4.66
N ARG A 150 17.32 -1.37 5.36
CA ARG A 150 17.95 -0.22 4.72
C ARG A 150 19.11 -0.77 3.88
N ARG A 151 18.91 -0.89 2.58
CA ARG A 151 20.05 -1.05 1.66
C ARG A 151 20.86 0.23 1.73
N THR A 152 21.88 0.23 2.57
CA THR A 152 22.98 1.16 2.49
C THR A 152 23.65 0.86 1.16
N THR A 153 23.24 1.55 0.09
CA THR A 153 24.05 1.55 -1.13
C THR A 153 25.40 2.13 -0.76
N ALA A 154 26.43 1.29 -0.82
CA ALA A 154 27.83 1.68 -0.78
C ALA A 154 28.12 2.79 -1.79
#